data_AF-A0A5F2I2M4-F1
#
_entry.id   AF-A0A5F2I2M4-F1
#
_cell.length_a   1.000
_cell.length_b   1.000
_cell.length_c   1.000
_cell.angle_alpha   90.00
_cell.angle_beta   90.00
_cell.angle_gamma   90.00
#
_symmetry.space_group_name_H-M   'P 1'
#
loop_
_entity.id
_entity.type
_entity.pdbx_description
1 polymer ?
#
loop_
_entity_poly.entity_id
_entity_poly.type
_entity_poly.pdbx_seq_one_letter_code
_entity_poly.pdbx_strand_id
1 'polypeptide(L)' 'MPSKPRRAEELLSYITGLGPVGQPVTVNRDVAMADIRIGNSNTYYQCLRHLIGGRFVQRIGPRTYAVLRRPEEFA' A
#
# COMPACT_ATOMS: atom_id res chain seq x y z
N MET A 1 14.68 13.06 0.32
CA MET A 1 13.66 12.05 -0.04
C MET A 1 12.84 11.74 1.20
N PRO A 2 11.52 11.57 1.11
CA PRO A 2 10.70 11.20 2.28
C PRO A 2 11.19 9.89 2.91
N SER A 3 11.06 9.78 4.23
CA SER A 3 11.43 8.59 5.00
C SER A 3 10.58 7.38 4.59
N LYS A 4 11.11 6.16 4.78
CA LYS A 4 10.42 4.90 4.42
C LYS A 4 9.00 4.78 5.01
N PRO A 5 8.72 5.19 6.26
CA PRO A 5 7.36 5.14 6.83
C PRO A 5 6.36 5.98 6.04
N ARG A 6 6.73 7.21 5.63
CA ARG A 6 5.84 8.10 4.88
C ARG A 6 5.41 7.54 3.53
N ARG A 7 6.31 6.84 2.82
CA ARG A 7 5.97 6.19 1.54
C ARG A 7 5.05 4.98 1.72
N ALA A 8 5.17 4.27 2.83
CA ALA A 8 4.27 3.17 3.16
C ALA A 8 2.86 3.69 3.50
N GLU A 9 2.76 4.79 4.24
CA GLU A 9 1.49 5.46 4.52
C GLU A 9 0.81 5.95 3.23
N GLU A 10 1.54 6.62 2.33
CA GLU A 10 1.03 7.05 1.01
C GLU A 10 0.50 5.86 0.19
N LEU A 11 1.21 4.73 0.19
CA LEU A 11 0.76 3.50 -0.46
C LEU A 11 -0.49 2.91 0.21
N LEU A 12 -0.59 2.94 1.54
CA LEU A 12 -1.78 2.50 2.26
C LEU A 12 -3.00 3.36 1.92
N SER A 13 -2.82 4.68 1.88
CA SER A 13 -3.86 5.64 1.48
C SER A 13 -4.33 5.37 0.05
N TYR A 14 -3.40 5.15 -0.88
CA TYR A 14 -3.73 4.76 -2.26
C TYR A 14 -4.59 3.50 -2.31
N ILE A 15 -4.17 2.41 -1.66
CA ILE A 15 -4.89 1.13 -1.67
C ILE A 15 -6.29 1.27 -1.04
N THR A 16 -6.40 2.08 0.03
CA THR A 16 -7.69 2.38 0.68
C THR A 16 -8.63 3.18 -0.22
N GLY A 17 -8.08 4.03 -1.09
CA GLY A 17 -8.86 4.77 -2.09
C GLY A 17 -9.43 3.90 -3.23
N LEU A 18 -8.94 2.68 -3.41
CA LEU A 18 -9.40 1.77 -4.46
C LEU A 18 -10.67 0.99 -4.09
N GLY A 19 -11.04 0.94 -2.81
CA GLY A 19 -12.23 0.20 -2.36
C GLY A 19 -12.38 0.14 -0.84
N PRO A 20 -13.49 -0.44 -0.35
CA PRO A 20 -13.79 -0.48 1.08
C PRO A 20 -12.75 -1.27 1.89
N VAL A 21 -12.55 -0.87 3.15
CA VAL A 21 -11.74 -1.64 4.11
C VAL A 21 -12.32 -3.05 4.28
N GLY A 22 -11.46 -4.06 4.34
CA GLY A 22 -11.83 -5.47 4.42
C GLY A 22 -12.23 -6.12 3.09
N GLN A 23 -12.47 -5.35 2.03
CA GLN A 23 -12.79 -5.88 0.71
C GLN A 23 -11.53 -6.09 -0.14
N PRO A 24 -11.48 -7.13 -0.98
CA PRO A 24 -10.37 -7.33 -1.91
C PRO A 24 -10.31 -6.20 -2.96
N VAL A 25 -9.16 -5.56 -3.08
CA VAL A 25 -8.84 -4.58 -4.12
C VAL A 25 -7.68 -5.06 -4.98
N THR A 26 -7.76 -4.85 -6.29
CA THR A 26 -6.68 -5.18 -7.23
C THR A 26 -5.81 -3.96 -7.44
N VAL A 27 -4.50 -4.10 -7.23
CA VAL A 27 -3.52 -3.02 -7.31
C VAL A 27 -2.61 -3.27 -8.51
N ASN A 28 -2.69 -2.41 -9.52
CA ASN A 28 -1.68 -2.39 -10.57
C ASN A 28 -0.45 -1.61 -10.06
N ARG A 29 0.67 -2.31 -9.88
CA ARG A 29 1.91 -1.73 -9.35
C ARG A 29 2.36 -0.51 -10.15
N ASP A 30 2.36 -0.59 -11.48
CA ASP A 30 2.97 0.45 -12.32
C ASP A 30 2.11 1.72 -12.29
N VAL A 31 0.79 1.55 -12.23
CA VAL A 31 -0.17 2.66 -12.03
C VAL A 31 -0.01 3.25 -10.64
N ALA A 32 -0.01 2.42 -9.59
CA ALA A 32 0.20 2.89 -8.22
C ALA A 32 1.51 3.67 -8.08
N MET A 33 2.62 3.13 -8.60
CA MET A 33 3.92 3.79 -8.57
C MET A 33 3.91 5.14 -9.29
N ALA A 34 3.22 5.25 -10.43
CA ALA A 34 3.06 6.51 -11.15
C ALA A 34 2.23 7.53 -10.33
N ASP A 35 1.08 7.10 -9.82
CA ASP A 35 0.11 7.94 -9.09
C ASP A 35 0.73 8.55 -7.82
N ILE A 36 1.42 7.74 -7.02
CA ILE A 36 2.08 8.20 -5.79
C ILE A 36 3.56 8.57 -5.98
N ARG A 37 4.00 8.68 -7.23
CA ARG A 37 5.37 9.11 -7.62
C ARG A 37 6.47 8.32 -6.91
N ILE A 38 6.32 7.00 -6.85
CA ILE A 38 7.39 6.07 -6.46
C ILE A 38 8.20 5.72 -7.70
N GLY A 39 9.37 6.36 -7.86
CA GLY A 39 10.25 6.13 -9.02
C GLY A 39 11.08 4.85 -8.98
N ASN A 40 10.91 3.98 -7.98
CA ASN A 40 11.71 2.76 -7.84
C ASN A 40 10.87 1.59 -7.33
N SER A 41 10.89 0.48 -8.08
CA SER A 41 10.21 -0.77 -7.71
C SER A 41 10.65 -1.33 -6.36
N ASN A 42 11.94 -1.18 -6.00
CA ASN A 42 12.43 -1.64 -4.69
C ASN A 42 11.77 -0.88 -3.54
N THR A 43 11.58 0.43 -3.69
CA THR A 43 10.88 1.25 -2.70
C THR A 43 9.44 0.79 -2.56
N TYR A 44 8.75 0.52 -3.67
CA TYR A 44 7.38 0.00 -3.66
C TYR A 44 7.29 -1.32 -2.86
N TYR A 45 8.15 -2.29 -3.16
CA TYR A 45 8.13 -3.58 -2.45
C TYR A 45 8.52 -3.45 -0.98
N GLN A 46 9.42 -2.54 -0.61
CA GLN A 46 9.74 -2.27 0.79
C GLN A 46 8.52 -1.70 1.53
N CYS A 47 7.81 -0.74 0.92
CA CYS A 47 6.59 -0.17 1.47
C CYS A 47 5.53 -1.26 1.64
N LEU A 48 5.27 -2.05 0.59
CA LEU A 48 4.31 -3.14 0.62
C LEU A 48 4.65 -4.19 1.70
N ARG A 49 5.91 -4.61 1.81
CA ARG A 49 6.35 -5.53 2.87
C ARG A 49 6.14 -4.94 4.25
N HIS A 50 6.39 -3.64 4.44
CA HIS A 50 6.13 -2.96 5.70
C HIS A 50 4.63 -2.96 6.03
N LEU A 51 3.76 -2.68 5.05
CA LEU A 51 2.30 -2.73 5.26
C LEU A 51 1.81 -4.13 5.61
N ILE A 52 2.33 -5.17 4.95
CA ILE A 52 1.97 -6.57 5.23
C ILE A 52 2.49 -7.00 6.61
N GLY A 53 3.77 -6.75 6.90
CA GLY A 53 4.39 -7.10 8.17
C GLY A 53 3.76 -6.35 9.35
N GLY A 54 3.30 -5.12 9.11
CA GLY A 54 2.57 -4.33 10.08
C GLY A 54 1.14 -4.81 10.29
N ARG A 55 0.55 -5.61 9.39
CA ARG A 55 -0.90 -5.96 9.34
C ARG A 55 -1.80 -4.79 8.97
N PHE A 56 -1.33 -3.85 8.15
CA PHE A 56 -2.17 -2.81 7.54
C PHE A 56 -2.92 -3.32 6.32
N VAL A 57 -2.29 -4.21 5.56
CA VAL A 57 -2.91 -4.90 4.43
C VAL A 57 -2.64 -6.39 4.49
N GLN A 58 -3.55 -7.18 3.94
CA GLN A 58 -3.39 -8.61 3.74
C GLN A 58 -3.35 -8.90 2.24
N ARG A 59 -2.39 -9.71 1.80
CA ARG A 59 -2.38 -10.22 0.44
C ARG A 59 -3.36 -11.39 0.34
N ILE A 60 -4.34 -11.27 -0.57
CA ILE A 60 -5.36 -12.31 -0.80
C ILE A 60 -5.07 -13.05 -2.11
N GLY A 61 -4.39 -12.41 -3.06
CA GLY A 61 -4.05 -13.04 -4.33
C GLY A 61 -2.89 -12.35 -5.06
N PRO A 62 -2.64 -12.74 -6.32
CA PRO A 62 -1.72 -12.01 -7.19
C PRO A 62 -2.22 -10.58 -7.37
N ARG A 63 -1.45 -9.59 -6.89
CA ARG A 63 -1.79 -8.16 -6.98
C ARG A 63 -3.10 -7.76 -6.29
N THR A 64 -3.70 -8.63 -5.50
CA THR A 64 -4.95 -8.38 -4.78
C THR A 64 -4.69 -8.32 -3.28
N TYR A 65 -5.17 -7.26 -2.64
CA TYR A 65 -4.97 -6.98 -1.23
C TYR A 65 -6.29 -6.58 -0.58
N ALA A 66 -6.47 -6.88 0.71
CA ALA A 66 -7.49 -6.23 1.51
C ALA A 66 -6.83 -5.31 2.53
N VAL A 67 -7.41 -4.13 2.71
CA VAL A 67 -7.00 -3.20 3.77
C VAL A 67 -7.56 -3.70 5.08
N LEU A 68 -6.72 -3.87 6.10
CA LEU A 68 -7.11 -4.30 7.44
C LEU A 68 -7.24 -3.12 8.41
N ARG A 69 -6.39 -2.09 8.23
CA ARG A 69 -6.32 -0.89 9.07
C ARG A 69 -6.15 0.35 8.21
N ARG A 70 -6.74 1.46 8.64
CA ARG A 70 -6.76 2.72 7.91
C ARG A 70 -5.40 3.44 8.00
N PRO A 71 -5.10 4.35 7.06
CA PRO A 71 -3.92 5.23 7.16
C PRO A 71 -3.85 6.04 8.46
N GLU A 72 -4.99 6.37 9.05
CA GLU A 72 -5.07 7.07 10.34
C GLU A 72 -4.46 6.26 11.51
N GLU A 73 -4.38 4.93 11.37
CA GLU A 73 -3.80 4.02 12.36
C GLU A 73 -2.29 3.80 12.16
N PHE A 74 -1.65 4.58 11.27
CA PHE A 74 -0.23 4.47 10.92
C PHE A 74 0.72 5.19 11.92
N ALA A 75 0.16 5.91 12.90
CA ALA A 75 0.87 6.69 13.92
C ALA A 75 1.65 5.85 14.94
#